data_AF-A0A3N5N130-F1
#
_entry.id   AF-A0A3N5N130-F1
#
_cell.length_a   1.000
_cell.length_b   1.000
_cell.length_c   1.000
_cell.angle_alpha   90.00
_cell.angle_beta   90.00
_cell.angle_gamma   90.00
#
_symmetry.space_group_name_H-M   'P 1'
#
loop_
_entity.id
_entity.type
_entity.pdbx_description
1 polymer ?
#
loop_
_entity_poly.entity_id
_entity_poly.type
_entity_poly.pdbx_seq_one_letter_code
_entity_poly.pdbx_strand_id
1 'polypeptide(L)'
;MTDCNDCYDIQPDSARLILYLTIDAENDSVPLVFFRGTIETGEVDWRDTATGDTFYLYSEIDREYSVQATYNRGEKTILAFDSDKMKISDASEECGSPCYVVKGGIFDLRLQE
;
A
#
# COMPACT_ATOMS: atom_id res chain seq x y z
N MET A 1 3.41 -7.54 -20.74
CA MET A 1 3.48 -9.01 -20.78
C MET A 1 3.17 -9.45 -19.37
N THR A 2 2.08 -10.18 -19.20
CA THR A 2 1.61 -10.60 -17.88
C THR A 2 2.26 -11.93 -17.52
N ASP A 3 2.78 -12.08 -16.30
CA ASP A 3 3.30 -13.38 -15.86
C ASP A 3 2.12 -14.27 -15.43
N CYS A 4 1.78 -15.24 -16.28
CA CYS A 4 0.70 -16.19 -16.03
C CYS A 4 0.98 -17.16 -14.87
N ASN A 5 2.16 -17.13 -14.26
CA ASN A 5 2.46 -17.90 -13.05
C ASN A 5 2.20 -17.13 -11.75
N ASP A 6 1.99 -15.81 -11.83
CA ASP A 6 1.79 -14.92 -10.67
C ASP A 6 0.38 -14.31 -10.70
N CYS A 7 -0.62 -15.19 -10.67
CA CYS A 7 -2.02 -14.81 -10.65
C CYS A 7 -2.88 -15.77 -9.85
N TYR A 8 -4.09 -15.31 -9.53
CA TYR A 8 -5.09 -16.10 -8.83
C TYR A 8 -6.04 -16.76 -9.83
N ASP A 9 -6.37 -18.04 -9.62
CA ASP A 9 -7.36 -18.77 -10.42
C ASP A 9 -8.81 -18.30 -10.11
N ILE A 10 -9.00 -17.67 -8.95
CA ILE A 10 -10.28 -17.11 -8.49
C ILE A 10 -10.05 -15.63 -8.22
N GLN A 11 -10.95 -14.78 -8.69
CA GLN A 11 -10.87 -13.35 -8.47
C GLN A 11 -10.85 -13.03 -6.97
N PRO A 12 -9.78 -12.44 -6.43
CA PRO A 12 -9.72 -12.07 -5.02
C PRO A 12 -10.62 -10.86 -4.74
N ASP A 13 -11.18 -10.78 -3.53
CA ASP A 13 -11.90 -9.60 -3.03
C ASP A 13 -10.98 -8.64 -2.26
N SER A 14 -9.79 -9.11 -1.89
CA SER A 14 -8.87 -8.46 -0.98
C SER A 14 -7.43 -8.82 -1.29
N ALA A 15 -6.51 -7.89 -1.01
CA ALA A 15 -5.08 -8.05 -1.24
C ALA A 15 -4.26 -7.22 -0.24
N ARG A 16 -2.93 -7.35 -0.30
CA ARG A 16 -2.01 -6.60 0.54
C ARG A 16 -1.70 -5.25 -0.07
N LEU A 17 -1.95 -4.18 0.68
CA LEU A 17 -1.22 -2.94 0.54
C LEU A 17 0.21 -3.18 1.02
N ILE A 18 1.19 -2.68 0.26
CA ILE A 18 2.62 -2.83 0.50
C ILE A 18 3.21 -1.43 0.69
N LEU A 19 3.72 -1.15 1.88
CA LEU A 19 4.28 0.15 2.22
C LEU A 19 5.78 0.02 2.40
N TYR A 20 6.54 0.92 1.78
CA TYR A 20 7.97 1.09 2.01
C TYR A 20 8.22 2.33 2.87
N LEU A 21 9.01 2.17 3.92
CA LEU A 21 9.20 3.15 4.99
C LEU A 21 10.68 3.35 5.27
N THR A 22 11.02 4.52 5.81
CA THR A 22 12.36 4.78 6.35
C THR A 22 12.39 4.40 7.82
N ILE A 23 13.16 3.37 8.18
CA ILE A 23 13.42 2.99 9.57
C ILE A 23 14.88 3.26 9.89
N ASP A 24 15.12 4.07 10.92
CA ASP A 24 16.45 4.44 11.40
C ASP A 24 16.45 4.68 12.92
N ALA A 25 17.54 5.20 13.47
CA ALA A 25 17.66 5.43 14.91
C ALA A 25 16.74 6.56 15.44
N GLU A 26 16.32 7.49 14.58
CA GLU A 26 15.39 8.57 14.93
C GLU A 26 13.92 8.16 14.69
N ASN A 27 13.72 7.19 13.79
CA ASN A 27 12.44 6.69 13.32
C ASN A 27 12.39 5.15 13.42
N ASP A 28 12.64 4.60 14.61
CA ASP A 28 12.58 3.15 14.84
C ASP A 28 11.14 2.62 14.87
N SER A 29 10.18 3.54 15.01
CA SER A 29 8.75 3.31 15.10
C SER A 29 8.03 4.42 14.34
N VAL A 30 7.37 4.09 13.25
CA VAL A 30 6.72 5.05 12.34
C VAL A 30 5.20 4.92 12.46
N PRO A 31 4.50 5.91 13.03
CA PRO A 31 3.04 5.94 13.06
C PRO A 31 2.46 6.06 11.65
N LEU A 32 1.48 5.20 11.37
CA LEU A 32 0.78 5.11 10.10
C LEU A 32 -0.70 5.40 10.27
N VAL A 33 -1.27 6.14 9.32
CA VAL A 33 -2.72 6.33 9.20
C VAL A 33 -3.13 5.95 7.79
N PHE A 34 -4.07 5.01 7.69
CA PHE A 34 -4.63 4.53 6.43
C PHE A 34 -5.99 5.17 6.22
N PHE A 35 -6.23 5.64 5.01
CA PHE A 35 -7.47 6.27 4.60
C PHE A 35 -8.11 5.47 3.47
N ARG A 36 -9.42 5.24 3.55
CA ARG A 36 -10.23 4.78 2.41
C ARG A 36 -10.56 5.99 1.56
N GLY A 37 -10.00 6.07 0.35
CA GLY A 37 -10.10 7.21 -0.56
C GLY A 37 -8.87 8.13 -0.52
N THR A 38 -9.06 9.40 -0.89
CA THR A 38 -7.98 10.40 -0.86
C THR A 38 -7.77 10.92 0.56
N ILE A 39 -6.64 11.59 0.82
CA ILE A 39 -6.39 12.14 2.16
C ILE A 39 -7.31 13.30 2.56
N GLU A 40 -7.85 14.03 1.58
CA GLU A 40 -8.69 15.21 1.83
C GLU A 40 -10.14 14.84 2.12
N THR A 41 -10.63 13.78 1.48
CA THR A 41 -12.06 13.39 1.53
C THR A 41 -12.29 12.01 2.10
N GLY A 42 -11.23 11.20 2.24
CA GLY A 42 -11.28 9.84 2.74
C GLY A 42 -11.46 9.77 4.25
N GLU A 43 -12.08 8.68 4.68
CA GLU A 43 -12.22 8.37 6.10
C GLU A 43 -11.01 7.57 6.60
N VAL A 44 -10.64 7.79 7.86
CA VAL A 44 -9.62 6.96 8.52
C VAL A 44 -10.14 5.53 8.58
N ASP A 45 -9.45 4.63 7.91
CA ASP A 45 -9.76 3.20 7.87
C ASP A 45 -9.06 2.47 9.02
N TRP A 46 -7.76 2.75 9.19
CA TRP A 46 -6.91 2.06 10.15
C TRP A 46 -5.78 2.95 10.66
N ARG A 47 -5.24 2.63 11.85
CA ARG A 47 -4.06 3.27 12.43
C ARG A 47 -3.15 2.20 13.01
N ASP A 48 -1.86 2.32 12.73
CA ASP A 48 -0.87 1.37 13.21
C ASP A 48 0.50 2.04 13.42
N THR A 49 1.49 1.27 13.83
CA THR A 49 2.88 1.71 13.94
C THR A 49 3.80 0.65 13.35
N ALA A 50 4.55 1.02 12.32
CA ALA A 50 5.52 0.13 11.70
C ALA A 50 6.88 0.24 12.39
N THR A 51 7.53 -0.90 12.60
CA THR A 51 8.91 -1.01 13.13
C THR A 51 9.88 -1.61 12.11
N GLY A 52 9.38 -1.94 10.91
CA GLY A 52 10.14 -2.47 9.78
C GLY A 52 10.02 -1.57 8.56
N ASP A 53 10.98 -1.69 7.65
CA ASP A 53 11.07 -0.93 6.39
C ASP A 53 9.99 -1.31 5.39
N THR A 54 9.36 -2.48 5.57
CA THR A 54 8.19 -2.91 4.81
C THR A 54 7.02 -3.24 5.74
N PHE A 55 5.84 -2.68 5.44
CA PHE A 55 4.60 -2.95 6.18
C PHE A 55 3.52 -3.47 5.22
N TYR A 56 2.71 -4.42 5.69
CA TYR A 56 1.63 -5.02 4.92
C TYR A 56 0.29 -4.84 5.62
N LEU A 57 -0.71 -4.33 4.91
CA LEU A 57 -2.09 -4.27 5.39
C LEU A 57 -3.00 -5.00 4.41
N TYR A 58 -3.89 -5.87 4.90
CA TYR A 58 -4.85 -6.56 4.05
C TYR A 58 -6.11 -5.71 3.88
N SER A 59 -6.50 -5.43 2.63
CA SER A 59 -7.55 -4.47 2.31
C SER A 59 -8.33 -4.89 1.05
N GLU A 60 -9.55 -4.37 0.90
CA GLU A 60 -10.43 -4.69 -0.24
C GLU A 60 -9.86 -4.15 -1.57
N ILE A 61 -9.98 -4.94 -2.64
CA ILE A 61 -9.52 -4.52 -3.97
C ILE A 61 -10.56 -3.59 -4.64
N ASP A 62 -10.16 -2.97 -5.75
CA ASP A 62 -10.91 -1.98 -6.54
C ASP A 62 -11.22 -0.68 -5.80
N ARG A 63 -10.54 -0.46 -4.68
CA ARG A 63 -10.56 0.75 -3.86
C ARG A 63 -9.27 1.54 -3.94
N GLU A 64 -9.43 2.85 -3.82
CA GLU A 64 -8.33 3.79 -3.65
C GLU A 64 -8.03 3.94 -2.16
N TYR A 65 -6.74 3.96 -1.83
CA TYR A 65 -6.25 4.14 -0.47
C TYR A 65 -5.22 5.25 -0.46
N SER A 66 -5.18 6.00 0.63
CA SER A 66 -4.10 6.92 0.94
C SER A 66 -3.47 6.55 2.26
N VAL A 67 -2.18 6.77 2.40
CA VAL A 67 -1.45 6.48 3.63
C VAL A 67 -0.63 7.70 4.03
N GLN A 68 -0.68 8.02 5.32
CA GLN A 68 0.22 8.97 5.95
C GLN A 68 1.21 8.22 6.83
N ALA A 69 2.50 8.49 6.64
CA ALA A 69 3.56 8.14 7.59
C ALA A 69 4.07 9.39 8.30
N THR A 70 4.36 9.26 9.59
CA THR A 70 4.85 10.37 10.43
C THR A 70 6.27 10.07 10.88
N TYR A 71 7.20 10.97 10.56
CA TYR A 71 8.63 10.86 10.89
C TYR A 71 9.10 12.04 11.71
N ASN A 72 10.21 11.87 12.41
CA ASN A 72 10.98 12.91 13.07
C ASN A 72 12.27 13.19 12.30
N ARG A 73 12.67 14.46 12.25
CA ARG A 73 13.98 14.94 11.75
C ARG A 73 14.47 16.07 12.64
N GLY A 74 15.26 15.73 13.66
CA GLY A 74 15.60 16.61 14.77
C GLY A 74 14.36 17.05 15.53
N GLU A 75 14.15 18.36 15.66
CA GLU A 75 12.97 18.94 16.33
C GLU A 75 11.74 19.06 15.41
N LYS A 76 11.83 18.59 14.17
CA LYS A 76 10.74 18.71 13.18
C LYS A 76 10.02 17.38 12.99
N THR A 77 8.72 17.45 12.80
CA THR A 77 7.91 16.33 12.30
C THR A 77 7.72 16.46 10.80
N ILE A 78 7.91 15.37 10.08
CA ILE A 78 7.68 15.23 8.64
C ILE A 78 6.48 14.31 8.44
N LEU A 79 5.54 14.73 7.60
CA LEU A 79 4.43 13.89 7.16
C LEU A 79 4.67 13.50 5.71
N ALA A 80 4.82 12.20 5.47
CA ALA A 80 4.89 11.63 4.12
C ALA A 80 3.52 11.09 3.74
N PHE A 81 3.13 11.29 2.49
CA PHE A 81 1.83 10.89 1.98
C PHE A 81 2.00 10.22 0.63
N ASP A 82 1.27 9.12 0.45
CA ASP A 82 1.17 8.45 -0.83
C ASP A 82 -0.24 7.88 -1.00
N SER A 83 -0.67 7.74 -2.24
CA SER A 83 -2.01 7.27 -2.61
C SER A 83 -1.92 6.37 -3.82
N ASP A 84 -2.56 5.22 -3.74
CA ASP A 84 -2.62 4.28 -4.86
C ASP A 84 -3.96 3.54 -4.85
N LYS A 85 -4.30 2.97 -6.00
CA LYS A 85 -5.53 2.20 -6.19
C LYS A 85 -5.18 0.75 -6.50
N MET A 86 -5.64 -0.14 -5.62
CA MET A 86 -5.62 -1.57 -5.94
C MET A 86 -6.65 -1.87 -7.02
N LYS A 87 -6.25 -2.62 -8.03
CA LYS A 87 -7.10 -3.05 -9.15
C LYS A 87 -6.84 -4.50 -9.49
N ILE A 88 -7.87 -5.17 -9.99
CA ILE A 88 -7.72 -6.48 -10.62
C ILE A 88 -7.54 -6.29 -12.13
N SER A 89 -6.54 -6.97 -12.66
CA SER A 89 -6.35 -7.14 -14.10
C SER A 89 -6.68 -8.57 -14.46
N ASP A 90 -7.68 -8.76 -15.31
CA ASP A 90 -7.98 -10.07 -15.90
C ASP A 90 -6.99 -10.34 -17.05
N ALA A 91 -6.19 -11.39 -16.90
CA ALA A 91 -5.22 -11.85 -17.89
C ALA A 91 -5.62 -13.20 -18.49
N SER A 92 -6.87 -13.64 -18.27
CA SER A 92 -7.30 -14.99 -18.63
C SER A 92 -7.23 -15.29 -20.12
N GLU A 93 -7.48 -14.28 -20.97
CA GLU A 93 -7.35 -14.41 -22.43
C GLU A 93 -5.89 -14.60 -22.86
N GLU A 94 -4.95 -13.86 -22.24
CA GLU A 94 -3.50 -13.96 -22.51
C GLU A 94 -2.95 -15.31 -22.03
N CYS A 95 -3.46 -15.81 -20.89
CA CYS A 95 -2.96 -17.02 -20.25
C CYS A 95 -3.70 -18.31 -20.65
N GLY A 96 -4.88 -18.22 -21.28
CA GLY A 96 -5.69 -19.37 -21.69
C GLY A 96 -6.41 -20.11 -20.55
N SER A 97 -6.34 -19.58 -19.32
CA SER A 97 -7.00 -20.08 -18.10
C SER A 97 -7.36 -18.91 -17.18
N PRO A 98 -8.28 -19.07 -16.21
CA PRO A 98 -8.58 -18.01 -15.23
C PRO A 98 -7.29 -17.50 -14.56
N CYS A 99 -7.04 -16.20 -14.67
CA CYS A 99 -5.80 -15.60 -14.19
C CYS A 99 -6.03 -14.14 -13.82
N TYR A 100 -6.17 -13.87 -12.52
CA TYR A 100 -6.41 -12.53 -11.97
C TYR A 100 -5.16 -11.99 -11.29
N VAL A 101 -4.66 -10.84 -11.74
CA VAL A 101 -3.47 -10.19 -11.19
C VAL A 101 -3.87 -8.95 -10.43
N VAL A 102 -3.39 -8.83 -9.19
CA VAL A 102 -3.55 -7.60 -8.39
C VAL A 102 -2.48 -6.60 -8.82
N LYS A 103 -2.90 -5.38 -9.15
CA LYS A 103 -2.03 -4.28 -9.53
C LYS A 103 -2.25 -3.09 -8.60
N GLY A 104 -1.18 -2.35 -8.33
CA GLY A 104 -1.18 -1.22 -7.40
C GLY A 104 -1.22 -1.67 -5.94
N GLY A 105 -1.63 -0.76 -5.05
CA GLY A 105 -1.54 -0.95 -3.60
C GLY A 105 -0.11 -0.85 -3.08
N ILE A 106 0.78 -0.17 -3.80
CA ILE A 106 2.18 0.01 -3.40
C ILE A 106 2.39 1.47 -3.03
N PHE A 107 2.91 1.71 -1.83
CA PHE A 107 3.11 3.04 -1.28
C PHE A 107 4.59 3.23 -0.94
N ASP A 108 5.21 4.27 -1.50
CA ASP A 108 6.57 4.66 -1.16
C ASP A 108 6.56 5.89 -0.28
N LEU A 109 6.65 5.66 1.02
CA LEU A 109 6.61 6.69 2.06
C LEU A 109 8.00 6.92 2.66
N ARG A 110 9.07 6.46 2.00
CA ARG A 110 10.44 6.68 2.45
C ARG A 110 10.79 8.16 2.38
N LEU A 111 11.55 8.64 3.36
CA LEU A 111 12.14 9.96 3.34
C LEU A 111 13.14 10.06 2.18
N GLN A 112 13.00 11.07 1.33
CA GLN A 112 14.02 11.43 0.34
C GLN A 112 15.11 12.28 1.00
N GLU A 113 16.36 12.01 0.65
CA GLU A 113 17.55 12.68 1.20
C GLU A 113 17.65 14.17 0.82
#